data_AF-A0A2P2JHP9-F1
#
_entry.id   AF-A0A2P2JHP9-F1
#
_cell.length_a   1.000
_cell.length_b   1.000
_cell.length_c   1.000
_cell.angle_alpha   90.00
_cell.angle_beta   90.00
_cell.angle_gamma   90.00
#
_symmetry.space_group_name_H-M   'P 1'
#
loop_
_entity.id
_entity.type
_entity.pdbx_description
1 polymer ?
#
loop_
_entity_poly.entity_id
_entity_poly.type
_entity_poly.pdbx_seq_one_letter_code
_entity_poly.pdbx_strand_id
1 'polypeptide(L)'
;MGIPLLGDDIYGGTKSMALSLLQPRILQSYHSQLSLLLSGLERPCLHAVALGFTHPHTAEKMHFTCSPPPDFANILSELREMG
;
A
#
# COMPACT_ATOMS: atom_id res chain seq x y z
N MET A 1 4.71 -6.08 -15.76
CA MET A 1 4.37 -6.93 -14.59
C MET A 1 5.69 -7.39 -13.99
N GLY A 2 5.96 -7.08 -12.72
CA GLY A 2 7.28 -7.32 -12.11
C GLY A 2 7.57 -6.55 -10.82
N ILE A 3 6.60 -5.78 -10.32
CA ILE A 3 6.65 -5.08 -9.03
C ILE A 3 5.46 -5.61 -8.22
N PRO A 4 5.69 -6.44 -7.20
CA PRO A 4 4.61 -7.01 -6.39
C PRO A 4 3.98 -5.95 -5.48
N LEU A 5 2.78 -6.22 -4.98
CA LEU A 5 2.13 -5.37 -3.98
C LEU A 5 2.91 -5.41 -2.68
N LEU A 6 3.13 -4.25 -2.07
CA LEU A 6 3.84 -4.19 -0.79
C LEU A 6 3.04 -4.91 0.30
N GLY A 7 3.66 -5.84 1.05
CA GLY A 7 2.98 -6.63 2.10
C GLY A 7 2.24 -7.86 1.56
N ASP A 8 2.48 -8.25 0.32
CA ASP A 8 1.91 -9.45 -0.29
C ASP A 8 2.82 -10.67 -0.14
N ASP A 9 2.59 -11.46 0.91
CA ASP A 9 3.44 -12.61 1.20
C ASP A 9 3.25 -13.80 0.23
N ILE A 10 2.23 -13.76 -0.64
CA ILE A 10 1.93 -14.84 -1.60
C ILE A 10 2.64 -14.57 -2.93
N TYR A 11 2.58 -13.33 -3.41
CA TYR A 11 3.04 -12.98 -4.76
C TYR A 11 4.37 -12.22 -4.79
N GLY A 12 5.17 -12.31 -3.72
CA GLY A 12 6.54 -11.79 -3.67
C GLY A 12 6.68 -10.38 -3.10
N GLY A 13 5.62 -9.82 -2.54
CA GLY A 13 5.58 -8.53 -1.84
C GLY A 13 6.11 -8.55 -0.41
N THR A 14 6.91 -9.56 -0.05
CA THR A 14 7.37 -9.78 1.32
C THR A 14 8.19 -8.60 1.84
N LYS A 15 8.21 -8.45 3.17
CA LYS A 15 8.95 -7.37 3.87
C LYS A 15 10.43 -7.34 3.50
N SER A 16 11.07 -8.50 3.36
CA SER A 16 12.49 -8.61 2.98
C SER A 16 12.75 -8.15 1.55
N MET A 17 11.85 -8.47 0.60
CA MET A 17 11.95 -7.99 -0.77
C MET A 17 11.73 -6.48 -0.83
N ALA A 18 10.72 -5.96 -0.14
CA ALA A 18 10.48 -4.53 -0.05
C ALA A 18 11.68 -3.77 0.52
N LEU A 19 12.29 -4.27 1.60
CA LEU A 19 13.52 -3.73 2.18
C LEU A 19 14.65 -3.65 1.14
N SER A 20 14.92 -4.75 0.45
CA SER A 20 15.98 -4.84 -0.57
C SER A 20 15.80 -3.85 -1.73
N LEU A 21 14.54 -3.60 -2.14
CA LEU A 21 14.23 -2.71 -3.25
C LEU A 21 14.23 -1.22 -2.87
N LEU A 22 13.87 -0.90 -1.63
CA LEU A 22 13.70 0.47 -1.15
C LEU A 22 14.96 1.03 -0.49
N GLN A 23 15.71 0.22 0.26
CA GLN A 23 16.92 0.68 0.97
C GLN A 23 17.93 1.41 0.06
N PRO A 24 18.26 0.94 -1.15
CA PRO A 24 19.22 1.64 -2.01
C PRO A 24 18.77 3.01 -2.53
N ARG A 25 17.48 3.35 -2.37
CA ARG A 25 16.86 4.56 -2.92
C ARG A 25 16.59 5.64 -1.87
N ILE A 26 16.90 5.34 -0.61
CA ILE A 26 16.55 6.17 0.54
C ILE A 26 17.83 6.53 1.30
N LEU A 27 17.85 7.69 1.97
CA LEU A 27 19.00 8.09 2.77
C LEU A 27 19.24 7.12 3.92
N GLN A 28 20.51 6.88 4.25
CA GLN A 28 20.91 5.92 5.29
C GLN A 28 20.33 6.26 6.67
N SER A 29 20.02 7.53 6.94
CA SER A 29 19.34 7.99 8.15
C SER A 29 17.93 7.38 8.34
N TYR A 30 17.25 7.03 7.25
CA TYR A 30 15.88 6.48 7.28
C TYR A 30 15.83 4.94 7.27
N HIS A 31 16.97 4.24 7.17
CA HIS A 31 16.97 2.77 7.06
C HIS A 31 16.29 2.06 8.24
N SER A 32 16.52 2.54 9.47
CA SER A 32 15.90 1.99 10.67
C SER A 32 14.38 2.24 10.68
N GLN A 33 13.96 3.46 10.35
CA GLN A 33 12.56 3.86 10.26
C GLN A 33 11.82 3.06 9.20
N LEU A 34 12.43 2.87 8.04
CA LEU A 34 11.88 2.04 6.96
C LEU A 34 11.71 0.58 7.39
N SER A 35 12.69 0.01 8.10
CA SER A 35 12.56 -1.37 8.61
C SER A 35 11.41 -1.51 9.60
N LEU A 36 11.22 -0.54 10.49
CA LEU A 36 10.10 -0.52 11.43
C LEU A 36 8.76 -0.38 10.70
N LEU A 37 8.67 0.54 9.75
CA LEU A 37 7.50 0.80 8.93
C LEU A 37 7.05 -0.46 8.18
N LEU A 38 7.98 -1.15 7.52
CA LEU A 38 7.69 -2.37 6.78
C LEU A 38 7.35 -3.55 7.69
N SER A 39 7.89 -3.58 8.91
CA SER A 39 7.56 -4.60 9.91
C SER A 39 6.11 -4.51 10.37
N GLY A 40 5.53 -3.30 10.38
CA GLY A 40 4.12 -3.05 10.73
C GLY A 40 3.11 -3.42 9.65
N LEU A 41 3.54 -3.87 8.46
CA LEU A 41 2.62 -4.35 7.43
C LEU A 41 2.11 -5.75 7.75
N GLU A 42 0.79 -5.89 7.88
CA GLU A 42 0.13 -7.17 8.16
C GLU A 42 -0.65 -7.71 6.97
N ARG A 43 -0.78 -6.92 5.90
CA ARG A 43 -1.57 -7.26 4.72
C ARG A 43 -1.05 -6.54 3.47
N PRO A 44 -1.43 -6.99 2.27
CA PRO A 44 -1.10 -6.27 1.04
C PRO A 44 -1.62 -4.83 1.10
N CYS A 45 -0.79 -3.89 0.64
CA CYS A 45 -1.16 -2.51 0.36
C CYS A 45 -2.08 -2.47 -0.87
N LEU A 46 -3.29 -2.99 -0.71
CA LEU A 46 -4.36 -3.04 -1.69
C LEU A 46 -5.63 -2.46 -1.06
N HIS A 47 -6.24 -1.49 -1.74
CA HIS A 47 -7.45 -0.83 -1.27
C HIS A 47 -8.40 -0.50 -2.44
N ALA A 48 -9.66 -0.87 -2.30
CA ALA A 48 -10.71 -0.52 -3.24
C ALA A 48 -11.27 0.87 -2.90
N VAL A 49 -10.72 1.91 -3.53
CA VAL A 49 -11.07 3.31 -3.22
C VAL A 49 -12.47 3.70 -3.67
N ALA A 50 -12.99 3.06 -4.72
CA ALA A 50 -14.26 3.40 -5.33
C ALA A 50 -14.98 2.15 -5.82
N LEU A 51 -16.30 2.18 -5.72
CA LEU A 51 -17.21 1.17 -6.25
C LEU A 51 -18.30 1.87 -7.05
N GLY A 52 -18.49 1.48 -8.30
CA GLY A 52 -19.56 1.98 -9.15
C GLY A 52 -20.33 0.83 -9.77
N PHE A 53 -21.66 0.89 -9.70
CA PHE A 53 -22.54 -0.07 -10.33
C PHE A 53 -23.92 0.54 -10.61
N THR A 54 -24.69 -0.09 -11.49
CA THR A 54 -26.10 0.24 -11.72
C THR A 54 -26.95 -0.48 -10.69
N HIS A 55 -27.76 0.26 -9.93
CA HIS A 55 -28.62 -0.32 -8.90
C HIS A 55 -29.60 -1.32 -9.54
N PRO A 56 -29.66 -2.58 -9.07
CA PRO A 56 -30.39 -3.64 -9.76
C PRO A 56 -31.91 -3.45 -9.78
N HIS A 57 -32.46 -2.61 -8.89
CA HIS A 57 -33.90 -2.34 -8.84
C HIS A 57 -34.29 -0.99 -9.44
N THR A 58 -33.50 0.07 -9.20
CA THR A 58 -33.85 1.44 -9.64
C THR A 58 -33.22 1.80 -10.98
N ALA A 59 -32.29 0.98 -11.49
CA ALA A 59 -31.48 1.25 -12.69
C ALA A 59 -30.66 2.55 -12.63
N GLU A 60 -30.53 3.16 -11.46
CA GLU A 60 -29.72 4.36 -11.26
C GLU A 60 -28.24 4.01 -11.15
N LYS A 61 -27.38 4.90 -11.67
CA LYS A 61 -25.92 4.76 -11.48
C LYS A 61 -25.56 5.17 -10.07
N MET A 62 -25.00 4.25 -9.31
CA MET A 62 -24.51 4.50 -7.96
C MET A 62 -22.98 4.57 -7.95
N HIS A 63 -22.45 5.42 -7.08
CA HIS A 63 -21.02 5.57 -6.86
C HIS A 63 -20.74 5.72 -5.37
N PHE A 64 -19.80 4.92 -4.89
CA PHE A 64 -19.35 4.90 -3.51
C PHE A 64 -17.84 5.10 -3.48
N THR A 65 -17.37 5.82 -2.48
CA THR A 65 -15.93 6.00 -2.24
C THR A 65 -15.59 5.70 -0.79
N CYS A 66 -14.37 5.25 -0.56
CA CYS A 66 -13.83 5.02 0.76
C CYS A 66 -12.36 5.42 0.75
N SER A 67 -11.97 6.33 1.64
CA SER A 67 -10.56 6.73 1.78
C SER A 67 -9.70 5.52 2.18
N PRO A 68 -8.42 5.48 1.78
CA PRO A 68 -7.51 4.44 2.24
C PRO A 68 -7.50 4.35 3.77
N PRO A 69 -7.35 3.14 4.32
CA PRO A 69 -7.24 2.95 5.75
C PRO A 69 -5.96 3.61 6.29
N PRO A 70 -5.94 3.97 7.60
CA PRO A 70 -4.84 4.76 8.17
C PRO A 70 -3.46 4.12 8.02
N ASP A 71 -3.37 2.80 8.10
CA ASP A 71 -2.13 2.04 7.90
C ASP A 71 -1.51 2.27 6.51
N PHE A 72 -2.33 2.18 5.46
CA PHE A 72 -1.91 2.47 4.09
C PHE A 72 -1.49 3.93 3.95
N ALA A 73 -2.35 4.85 4.41
CA ALA A 73 -2.10 6.28 4.29
C ALA A 73 -0.80 6.70 4.97
N ASN A 74 -0.51 6.17 6.16
CA ASN A 74 0.70 6.44 6.91
C ASN A 74 1.94 5.95 6.15
N ILE A 75 1.95 4.70 5.69
CA ILE A 75 3.09 4.12 4.95
C ILE A 75 3.37 4.90 3.67
N LEU A 76 2.33 5.29 2.94
CA LEU A 76 2.48 6.09 1.73
C LEU A 76 3.07 7.47 2.03
N SER A 77 2.67 8.12 3.14
CA SER A 77 3.22 9.40 3.56
C SER A 77 4.70 9.29 3.89
N GLU A 78 5.04 8.33 4.75
CA GLU A 78 6.42 8.05 5.19
C GLU A 78 7.35 7.78 4.01
N LEU A 79 6.94 6.93 3.07
CA LEU A 79 7.74 6.61 1.88
C LEU A 79 7.94 7.82 0.95
N ARG A 80 7.00 8.77 0.91
CA ARG A 80 7.15 10.02 0.13
C ARG A 80 8.09 11.01 0.79
N GLU A 81 8.22 10.99 2.10
CA GLU A 81 9.17 11.85 2.83
C GLU A 81 10.61 11.33 2.74
N MET A 82 10.79 10.01 2.61
CA MET A 82 12.09 9.35 2.58
C MET A 82 12.82 9.38 1.22
N GLY A 83 12.09 9.60 0.13
CA GLY A 83 12.60 9.57 -1.26
C GLY A 83 12.57 10.93 -1.92
#